data_AF-A0A3B8IIY8-F1
#
_entry.id   AF-A0A3B8IIY8-F1
#
_cell.length_a   1.000
_cell.length_b   1.000
_cell.length_c   1.000
_cell.angle_alpha   90.00
_cell.angle_beta   90.00
_cell.angle_gamma   90.00
#
_symmetry.space_group_name_H-M   'P 1'
#
loop_
_entity.id
_entity.type
_entity.pdbx_description
1 polymer ?
#
loop_
_entity_poly.entity_id
_entity_poly.type
_entity_poly.pdbx_seq_one_letter_code
_entity_poly.pdbx_strand_id
1 'polypeptide(L)'
;MWADSTFLHMFDYKVVYGRRADMLNKPNQVVLTESKARAYFGNENPIGQTMEALSRGNLLLTVSGVIEDVPDNTHLKFDMLVSDATFVDRFDYGEWNWNNHYVYLQLQPGTDPADLEPKFDQMIRKYHEVEEGDKLTERWVAMKVSDIHLQSDYTYETEAPGNARSIQVIQIIALFILIIAWVNYINLTTARAVDRAKEVGLR
;
A
#
# COMPACT_ATOMS: atom_id res chain seq x y z
N MET A 1 9.15 -3.57 8.76
CA MET A 1 8.35 -4.59 8.05
C MET A 1 9.26 -5.74 7.68
N TRP A 2 8.76 -6.98 7.57
CA TRP A 2 9.54 -8.09 7.00
C TRP A 2 9.21 -8.18 5.52
N ALA A 3 10.21 -8.50 4.69
CA ALA A 3 10.04 -8.59 3.25
C ALA A 3 10.99 -9.63 2.67
N ASP A 4 10.49 -10.38 1.69
CA ASP A 4 11.30 -11.33 0.95
C ASP A 4 12.28 -10.63 -0.01
N SER A 5 13.18 -11.42 -0.59
CA SER A 5 14.18 -10.92 -1.55
C SER A 5 13.59 -10.36 -2.85
N THR A 6 12.35 -10.70 -3.19
CA THR A 6 11.67 -10.26 -4.43
C THR A 6 10.97 -8.92 -4.27
N PHE A 7 10.78 -8.44 -3.04
CA PHE A 7 10.09 -7.18 -2.74
C PHE A 7 10.62 -5.99 -3.56
N LEU A 8 11.94 -5.80 -3.60
CA LEU A 8 12.56 -4.68 -4.33
C LEU A 8 12.58 -4.88 -5.86
N HIS A 9 12.23 -6.06 -6.35
CA HIS A 9 12.00 -6.32 -7.76
C HIS A 9 10.55 -6.00 -8.16
N MET A 10 9.60 -6.24 -7.25
CA MET A 10 8.20 -5.90 -7.42
C MET A 10 7.96 -4.38 -7.33
N PHE A 11 8.58 -3.74 -6.35
CA PHE A 11 8.43 -2.30 -6.09
C PHE A 11 9.71 -1.56 -6.49
N ASP A 12 9.59 -0.65 -7.45
CA ASP A 12 10.74 0.00 -8.09
C ASP A 12 11.26 1.22 -7.30
N TYR A 13 11.64 1.00 -6.05
CA TYR A 13 12.28 2.06 -5.24
C TYR A 13 13.71 2.33 -5.70
N LYS A 14 14.08 3.59 -5.87
CA LYS A 14 15.45 3.98 -6.20
C LYS A 14 16.41 3.58 -5.09
N VAL A 15 17.48 2.89 -5.45
CA VAL A 15 18.57 2.53 -4.52
C VAL A 15 19.51 3.71 -4.37
N VAL A 16 19.76 4.13 -3.12
CA VAL A 16 20.72 5.17 -2.73
C VAL A 16 22.09 4.55 -2.46
N TYR A 17 22.13 3.47 -1.67
CA TYR A 17 23.36 2.71 -1.38
C TYR A 17 23.12 1.20 -1.47
N GLY A 18 24.17 0.48 -1.89
CA GLY A 18 24.14 -0.97 -2.04
C GLY A 18 23.70 -1.42 -3.43
N ARG A 19 23.40 -2.71 -3.57
CA ARG A 19 22.98 -3.34 -4.82
C ARG A 19 21.69 -4.10 -4.58
N ARG A 20 20.66 -3.82 -5.38
CA ARG A 20 19.32 -4.42 -5.25
C ARG A 20 19.36 -5.96 -5.16
N ALA A 21 20.20 -6.61 -5.96
CA ALA A 21 20.36 -8.07 -5.98
C ALA A 21 20.96 -8.67 -4.69
N ASP A 22 21.62 -7.85 -3.86
CA ASP A 22 22.29 -8.30 -2.64
C ASP A 22 21.46 -7.98 -1.37
N MET A 23 20.28 -7.34 -1.54
CA MET A 23 19.40 -6.90 -0.47
C MET A 23 18.38 -7.99 -0.08
N LEU A 24 18.12 -8.11 1.22
CA LEU A 24 17.13 -9.02 1.82
C LEU A 24 17.30 -10.52 1.49
N ASN A 25 18.44 -10.92 0.93
CA ASN A 25 18.71 -12.28 0.46
C ASN A 25 19.31 -13.22 1.53
N LYS A 26 19.65 -12.68 2.70
CA LYS A 26 20.18 -13.43 3.84
C LYS A 26 19.47 -13.04 5.14
N PRO A 27 19.40 -13.95 6.12
CA PRO A 27 18.97 -13.62 7.47
C PRO A 27 19.76 -12.45 8.06
N ASN A 28 19.11 -11.74 8.98
CA ASN A 28 19.62 -10.57 9.70
C ASN A 28 20.01 -9.38 8.81
N GLN A 29 19.49 -9.29 7.60
CA GLN A 29 19.67 -8.12 6.75
C GLN A 29 18.56 -7.09 6.95
N VAL A 30 18.92 -5.82 6.81
CA VAL A 30 17.98 -4.70 6.81
C VAL A 30 18.24 -3.74 5.66
N VAL A 31 17.16 -3.27 5.03
CA VAL A 31 17.15 -2.14 4.10
C VAL A 31 16.44 -0.98 4.77
N LEU A 32 17.04 0.20 4.70
CA LEU A 32 16.54 1.42 5.32
C LEU A 32 16.07 2.42 4.28
N THR A 33 15.07 3.23 4.60
CA THR A 33 14.80 4.47 3.86
C THR A 33 15.92 5.49 4.13
N GLU A 34 16.13 6.42 3.20
CA GLU A 34 17.20 7.41 3.28
C GLU A 34 17.14 8.22 4.58
N SER A 35 15.94 8.67 4.97
CA SER A 35 15.73 9.41 6.22
C SER A 35 16.05 8.57 7.46
N LYS A 36 15.74 7.27 7.46
CA LYS A 36 16.10 6.38 8.58
C LYS A 36 17.58 6.08 8.63
N ALA A 37 18.21 5.79 7.49
CA ALA A 37 19.65 5.60 7.40
C ALA A 37 20.38 6.83 7.97
N ARG A 38 19.94 8.04 7.61
CA ARG A 38 20.50 9.29 8.11
C ARG A 38 20.32 9.46 9.61
N ALA A 39 19.16 9.11 10.14
CA ALA A 39 18.88 9.22 11.57
C ALA A 39 19.76 8.30 12.43
N TYR A 40 20.10 7.10 11.94
CA TYR A 40 20.92 6.13 12.68
C TYR A 40 22.43 6.28 12.44
N PHE A 41 22.84 6.57 11.20
CA PHE A 41 24.24 6.49 10.76
C PHE A 41 24.80 7.82 10.24
N GLY A 42 24.02 8.90 10.25
CA GLY A 42 24.43 10.20 9.71
C GLY A 42 24.52 10.19 8.18
N ASN A 43 25.41 11.00 7.61
CA ASN A 43 25.51 11.16 6.15
C ASN A 43 26.49 10.16 5.49
N GLU A 44 27.00 9.19 6.23
CA GLU A 44 27.94 8.19 5.73
C GLU A 44 27.22 7.03 5.03
N ASN A 45 27.96 6.23 4.26
CA ASN A 45 27.43 5.01 3.66
C ASN A 45 27.31 3.92 4.75
N PRO A 46 26.08 3.48 5.12
CA PRO A 46 25.88 2.57 6.25
C PRO A 46 26.00 1.09 5.84
N ILE A 47 26.28 0.77 4.57
CA ILE A 47 26.32 -0.62 4.10
C ILE A 47 27.34 -1.44 4.89
N GLY A 48 26.91 -2.60 5.38
CA GLY A 48 27.71 -3.51 6.21
C GLY A 48 27.81 -3.11 7.69
N GLN A 49 27.33 -1.92 8.07
CA GLN A 49 27.20 -1.55 9.47
C GLN A 49 26.04 -2.31 10.12
N THR A 50 26.09 -2.44 11.44
CA THR A 50 25.08 -3.16 12.21
C THR A 50 24.25 -2.22 13.07
N MET A 51 23.01 -2.62 13.32
CA MET A 51 22.10 -1.97 14.27
C MET A 51 21.32 -3.01 15.05
N GLU A 52 20.92 -2.67 16.27
CA GLU A 52 20.11 -3.54 17.11
C GLU A 52 18.64 -3.12 17.07
N ALA A 53 17.77 -4.03 16.62
CA ALA A 53 16.33 -3.85 16.68
C ALA A 53 15.78 -4.34 18.02
N LEU A 54 15.85 -3.48 19.05
CA LEU A 54 15.39 -3.77 20.42
C LEU A 54 13.92 -4.21 20.48
N SER A 55 13.06 -3.56 19.69
CA SER A 55 11.63 -3.89 19.60
C SER A 55 11.34 -5.25 18.96
N ARG A 56 12.36 -5.93 18.42
CA ARG A 56 12.26 -7.25 17.77
C ARG A 56 13.07 -8.30 18.51
N GLY A 57 13.14 -8.18 19.83
CA GLY A 57 13.88 -9.09 20.70
C GLY A 57 15.38 -9.05 20.44
N ASN A 58 15.96 -7.84 20.45
CA ASN A 58 17.40 -7.58 20.37
C ASN A 58 18.07 -8.22 19.15
N LEU A 59 17.44 -8.03 17.99
CA LEU A 59 17.92 -8.58 16.73
C LEU A 59 19.06 -7.72 16.19
N LEU A 60 20.25 -8.29 16.05
CA LEU A 60 21.37 -7.63 15.39
C LEU A 60 21.17 -7.72 13.88
N LEU A 61 20.98 -6.57 13.24
CA LEU A 61 20.73 -6.45 11.81
C LEU A 61 21.92 -5.80 11.11
N THR A 62 22.26 -6.29 9.93
CA THR A 62 23.30 -5.71 9.06
C THR A 62 22.65 -4.96 7.90
N VAL A 63 23.05 -3.72 7.69
CA VAL A 63 22.50 -2.89 6.61
C VAL A 63 22.99 -3.44 5.26
N SER A 64 22.05 -3.93 4.44
CA SER A 64 22.32 -4.45 3.10
C SER A 64 21.95 -3.46 1.99
N GLY A 65 21.18 -2.42 2.32
CA GLY A 65 20.73 -1.42 1.36
C GLY A 65 20.19 -0.15 1.99
N VAL A 66 20.26 0.94 1.23
CA VAL A 66 19.49 2.17 1.48
C VAL A 66 18.71 2.50 0.23
N ILE A 67 17.42 2.74 0.37
CA ILE A 67 16.52 3.16 -0.71
C ILE A 67 16.00 4.57 -0.43
N GLU A 68 15.43 5.21 -1.45
CA GLU A 68 14.73 6.49 -1.27
C GLU A 68 13.57 6.36 -0.25
N ASP A 69 13.15 7.51 0.29
CA ASP A 69 12.02 7.54 1.20
C ASP A 69 10.73 7.10 0.49
N VAL A 70 9.93 6.30 1.19
CA VAL A 70 8.65 5.81 0.68
C VAL A 70 7.71 7.00 0.49
N PRO A 71 7.01 7.12 -0.66
CA PRO A 71 6.12 8.25 -0.92
C PRO A 71 5.01 8.43 0.12
N ASP A 72 4.54 9.67 0.28
CA ASP A 72 3.45 9.97 1.21
C ASP A 72 2.08 9.40 0.77
N ASN A 73 1.91 9.11 -0.51
CA ASN A 73 0.66 8.63 -1.11
C ASN A 73 0.73 7.14 -1.49
N THR A 74 1.00 6.27 -0.52
CA THR A 74 1.07 4.82 -0.75
C THR A 74 0.42 4.07 0.41
N HIS A 75 -0.32 3.00 0.09
CA HIS A 75 -0.88 2.14 1.13
C HIS A 75 0.23 1.43 1.92
N LEU A 76 1.40 1.21 1.31
CA LEU A 76 2.50 0.42 1.87
C LEU A 76 3.55 1.29 2.56
N LYS A 77 3.29 1.68 3.81
CA LYS A 77 4.19 2.51 4.63
C LYS A 77 5.25 1.68 5.36
N PHE A 78 6.51 2.07 5.22
CA PHE A 78 7.60 1.50 6.01
C PHE A 78 8.82 2.43 6.08
N ASP A 79 9.57 2.24 7.15
CA ASP A 79 10.85 2.91 7.43
C ASP A 79 12.04 1.95 7.25
N MET A 80 11.79 0.66 7.45
CA MET A 80 12.79 -0.40 7.46
C MET A 80 12.17 -1.70 6.93
N LEU A 81 12.90 -2.38 6.04
CA LEU A 81 12.60 -3.74 5.59
C LEU A 81 13.63 -4.69 6.18
N VAL A 82 13.18 -5.72 6.88
CA VAL A 82 14.01 -6.78 7.44
C VAL A 82 13.84 -8.02 6.57
N SER A 83 14.92 -8.75 6.29
CA SER A 83 14.82 -9.96 5.47
C SER A 83 13.89 -10.98 6.11
N ASP A 84 12.91 -11.46 5.34
CA ASP A 84 11.95 -12.47 5.77
C ASP A 84 12.60 -13.82 6.13
N ALA A 85 13.77 -14.12 5.55
CA ALA A 85 14.56 -15.30 5.96
C ALA A 85 14.91 -15.25 7.46
N THR A 86 15.03 -14.05 8.03
CA THR A 86 15.22 -13.86 9.47
C THR A 86 13.98 -14.22 10.29
N PHE A 87 12.79 -14.09 9.71
CA PHE A 87 11.53 -14.48 10.34
C PHE A 87 11.44 -16.00 10.37
N VAL A 88 11.63 -16.62 9.20
CA VAL A 88 11.59 -18.08 9.02
C VAL A 88 12.62 -18.80 9.91
N ASP A 89 13.82 -18.24 10.09
CA ASP A 89 14.83 -18.83 10.99
C ASP A 89 14.45 -18.76 12.48
N ARG A 90 13.59 -17.80 12.87
CA ARG A 90 13.25 -17.54 14.28
C ARG A 90 11.93 -18.14 14.70
N PHE A 91 11.00 -18.30 13.76
CA PHE A 91 9.65 -18.80 14.02
C PHE A 91 9.42 -20.07 13.23
N ASP A 92 8.67 -21.01 13.81
CA ASP A 92 8.27 -22.22 13.10
C ASP A 92 7.24 -21.86 12.01
N TYR A 93 7.75 -21.51 10.83
CA TYR A 93 6.99 -20.96 9.71
C TYR A 93 6.72 -22.00 8.62
N GLY A 94 6.52 -23.26 9.02
CA GLY A 94 6.19 -24.37 8.12
C GLY A 94 4.68 -24.58 7.90
N GLU A 95 3.84 -23.98 8.74
CA GLU A 95 2.39 -24.13 8.68
C GLU A 95 1.75 -23.12 7.71
N TRP A 96 0.64 -23.51 7.07
CA TRP A 96 -0.07 -22.66 6.10
C TRP A 96 -1.19 -21.81 6.72
N ASN A 97 -1.32 -21.82 8.04
CA ASN A 97 -2.36 -21.11 8.80
C ASN A 97 -1.97 -19.68 9.20
N TRP A 98 -0.77 -19.22 8.83
CA TRP A 98 -0.33 -17.86 9.09
C TRP A 98 -1.05 -16.86 8.16
N ASN A 99 -1.62 -15.81 8.75
CA ASN A 99 -2.43 -14.81 8.04
C ASN A 99 -1.91 -13.37 8.20
N ASN A 100 -0.66 -13.22 8.60
CA ASN A 100 -0.02 -11.94 8.95
C ASN A 100 0.94 -11.41 7.87
N HIS A 101 0.83 -11.90 6.63
CA HIS A 101 1.68 -11.51 5.51
C HIS A 101 0.84 -10.93 4.37
N TYR A 102 1.28 -9.79 3.84
CA TYR A 102 0.74 -9.24 2.60
C TYR A 102 1.42 -9.93 1.43
N VAL A 103 0.64 -10.55 0.56
CA VAL A 103 1.13 -11.21 -0.66
C VAL A 103 0.76 -10.36 -1.87
N TYR A 104 1.77 -9.91 -2.61
CA TYR A 104 1.59 -9.14 -3.83
C TYR A 104 1.81 -10.04 -5.05
N LEU A 105 0.89 -9.98 -6.00
CA LEU A 105 0.93 -10.78 -7.22
C LEU A 105 0.96 -9.87 -8.44
N GLN A 106 1.95 -10.07 -9.31
CA GLN A 106 1.99 -9.43 -10.63
C GLN A 106 1.44 -10.40 -11.67
N LEU A 107 0.29 -10.07 -12.24
CA LEU A 107 -0.37 -10.90 -13.25
C LEU A 107 0.22 -10.66 -14.63
N GLN A 108 0.23 -11.70 -15.46
CA GLN A 108 0.58 -11.54 -16.87
C GLN A 108 -0.48 -10.73 -17.61
N PRO A 109 -0.09 -9.91 -18.61
CA PRO A 109 -1.05 -9.17 -19.43
C PRO A 109 -2.15 -10.06 -20.00
N GLY A 110 -3.41 -9.65 -19.83
CA GLY A 110 -4.59 -10.40 -20.30
C GLY A 110 -5.10 -11.48 -19.35
N THR A 111 -4.50 -11.64 -18.17
CA THR A 111 -5.04 -12.52 -17.12
C THR A 111 -6.25 -11.86 -16.44
N ASP A 112 -7.37 -12.57 -16.33
CA ASP A 112 -8.51 -12.12 -15.53
C ASP A 112 -8.23 -12.40 -14.03
N PRO A 113 -8.22 -11.36 -13.15
CA PRO A 113 -8.09 -11.58 -11.72
C PRO A 113 -9.15 -12.51 -11.12
N ALA A 114 -10.35 -12.59 -11.71
CA ALA A 114 -11.42 -13.48 -11.24
C ALA A 114 -11.05 -14.97 -11.36
N ASP A 115 -10.09 -15.32 -12.23
CA ASP A 115 -9.59 -16.68 -12.39
C ASP A 115 -8.64 -17.13 -11.26
N LEU A 116 -8.27 -16.22 -10.34
CA LEU A 116 -7.36 -16.53 -9.24
C LEU A 116 -8.07 -17.19 -8.06
N GLU A 117 -9.23 -16.68 -7.64
CA GLU A 117 -9.93 -17.16 -6.44
C GLU A 117 -10.25 -18.67 -6.50
N PRO A 118 -10.73 -19.25 -7.63
CA PRO A 118 -10.92 -20.70 -7.71
C PRO A 118 -9.63 -21.50 -7.54
N LYS A 119 -8.48 -20.94 -7.95
CA LYS A 119 -7.16 -21.58 -7.78
C LYS A 119 -6.68 -21.44 -6.35
N PHE A 120 -6.97 -20.33 -5.68
CA PHE A 120 -6.70 -20.18 -4.26
C PHE A 120 -7.52 -21.14 -3.41
N ASP A 121 -8.80 -21.34 -3.71
CA ASP A 121 -9.64 -22.34 -3.05
C ASP A 121 -9.01 -23.75 -3.17
N GLN A 122 -8.44 -24.10 -4.34
CA GLN A 122 -7.72 -25.37 -4.53
C GLN A 122 -6.43 -25.44 -3.70
N MET A 123 -5.68 -24.34 -3.60
CA MET A 123 -4.48 -24.27 -2.76
C MET A 123 -4.82 -24.45 -1.28
N ILE A 124 -5.85 -23.77 -0.78
CA ILE A 124 -6.31 -23.90 0.61
C ILE A 124 -6.64 -25.36 0.91
N ARG A 125 -7.44 -26.03 0.04
CA ARG A 125 -7.76 -27.46 0.24
C ARG A 125 -6.51 -28.33 0.34
N LYS A 126 -5.54 -28.09 -0.54
CA LYS A 126 -4.29 -28.87 -0.58
C LYS A 126 -3.42 -28.64 0.65
N TYR A 127 -3.24 -27.38 1.05
CA TYR A 127 -2.23 -27.01 2.06
C TYR A 127 -2.79 -26.92 3.48
N HIS A 128 -4.11 -26.79 3.64
CA HIS A 128 -4.81 -26.90 4.93
C HIS A 128 -5.41 -28.30 5.13
N GLU A 129 -5.11 -29.24 4.23
CA GLU A 129 -5.54 -30.65 4.31
C GLU A 129 -7.08 -30.81 4.45
N VAL A 130 -7.85 -29.94 3.79
CA VAL A 130 -9.32 -29.99 3.83
C VAL A 130 -9.82 -31.10 2.91
N GLU A 131 -10.58 -32.05 3.46
CA GLU A 131 -11.10 -33.20 2.73
C GLU A 131 -12.07 -32.81 1.59
N GLU A 132 -12.18 -33.70 0.60
CA GLU A 132 -13.09 -33.52 -0.52
C GLU A 132 -14.54 -33.71 -0.06
N GLY A 133 -15.34 -32.65 -0.18
CA GLY A 133 -16.74 -32.61 0.29
C GLY A 133 -16.95 -31.69 1.50
N ASP A 134 -15.87 -31.36 2.22
CA ASP A 134 -15.93 -30.41 3.32
C ASP A 134 -16.05 -28.96 2.82
N LYS A 135 -16.80 -28.17 3.59
CA LYS A 135 -17.00 -26.74 3.33
C LYS A 135 -15.73 -25.99 3.70
N LEU A 136 -15.23 -25.18 2.77
CA LEU A 136 -14.18 -24.21 3.06
C LEU A 136 -14.72 -23.15 4.02
N THR A 137 -14.07 -23.00 5.17
CA THR A 137 -14.37 -21.95 6.16
C THR A 137 -13.53 -20.70 5.95
N GLU A 138 -12.49 -20.79 5.11
CA GLU A 138 -11.56 -19.71 4.80
C GLU A 138 -11.43 -19.56 3.28
N ARG A 139 -11.19 -18.33 2.83
CA ARG A 139 -10.96 -17.99 1.42
C ARG A 139 -9.86 -16.95 1.32
N TRP A 140 -9.03 -17.07 0.30
CA TRP A 140 -8.12 -15.99 -0.09
C TRP A 140 -8.73 -15.24 -1.25
N VAL A 141 -8.82 -13.93 -1.11
CA VAL A 141 -9.44 -13.02 -2.07
C VAL A 141 -8.37 -12.09 -2.58
N ALA A 142 -8.33 -11.88 -3.90
CA ALA A 142 -7.43 -10.91 -4.51
C ALA A 142 -8.11 -9.55 -4.59
N MET A 143 -7.37 -8.51 -4.22
CA MET A 143 -7.77 -7.12 -4.43
C MET A 143 -6.74 -6.44 -5.33
N LYS A 144 -7.21 -5.58 -6.25
CA LYS A 144 -6.31 -4.75 -7.03
C LYS A 144 -5.64 -3.73 -6.10
N VAL A 145 -4.34 -3.51 -6.28
CA VAL A 145 -3.58 -2.56 -5.46
C VAL A 145 -4.17 -1.14 -5.51
N SER A 146 -4.76 -0.74 -6.65
CA SER A 146 -5.44 0.55 -6.80
C SER A 146 -6.68 0.72 -5.92
N ASP A 147 -7.28 -0.37 -5.51
CA ASP A 147 -8.57 -0.38 -4.81
C ASP A 147 -8.37 -0.38 -3.28
N ILE A 148 -7.19 -0.79 -2.79
CA ILE A 148 -6.85 -0.91 -1.37
C ILE A 148 -7.20 0.35 -0.60
N HIS A 149 -6.76 1.52 -1.06
CA HIS A 149 -6.92 2.77 -0.31
C HIS A 149 -8.38 3.16 -0.07
N LEU A 150 -9.34 2.79 -0.93
CA LEU A 150 -10.74 3.25 -0.80
C LEU A 150 -11.75 2.13 -0.56
N GLN A 151 -11.36 0.89 -0.84
CA GLN A 151 -12.25 -0.27 -0.81
C GLN A 151 -11.83 -1.31 0.23
N SER A 152 -10.58 -1.29 0.72
CA SER A 152 -10.17 -2.25 1.74
C SER A 152 -10.91 -2.02 3.06
N ASP A 153 -11.44 -3.11 3.61
CA ASP A 153 -12.06 -3.20 4.93
C ASP A 153 -11.31 -4.21 5.82
N TYR A 154 -10.07 -4.56 5.47
CA TYR A 154 -9.26 -5.52 6.21
C TYR A 154 -8.70 -4.92 7.51
N THR A 155 -8.65 -5.74 8.56
CA THR A 155 -8.28 -5.34 9.93
C THR A 155 -6.82 -4.89 10.05
N TYR A 156 -5.94 -5.45 9.22
CA TYR A 156 -4.51 -5.19 9.24
C TYR A 156 -4.12 -4.63 7.88
N GLU A 157 -4.30 -3.33 7.70
CA GLU A 157 -3.71 -2.59 6.58
C GLU A 157 -2.53 -1.76 7.09
N THR A 158 -1.51 -1.58 6.27
CA THR A 158 -0.31 -0.80 6.64
C THR A 158 -0.59 0.69 6.79
N GLU A 159 -1.62 1.18 6.12
CA GLU A 159 -2.15 2.53 6.25
C GLU A 159 -3.67 2.41 6.43
N ALA A 160 -4.26 3.29 7.25
CA ALA A 160 -5.70 3.29 7.43
C ALA A 160 -6.41 3.54 6.08
N PRO A 161 -7.30 2.65 5.63
CA PRO A 161 -8.00 2.86 4.38
C PRO A 161 -8.91 4.10 4.50
N GLY A 162 -9.01 4.83 3.40
CA GLY A 162 -10.04 5.81 3.18
C GLY A 162 -11.42 5.18 3.02
N ASN A 163 -12.42 6.01 2.79
CA ASN A 163 -13.80 5.55 2.67
C ASN A 163 -14.40 6.06 1.36
N ALA A 164 -14.55 5.16 0.38
CA ALA A 164 -15.16 5.48 -0.91
C ALA A 164 -16.56 6.10 -0.76
N ARG A 165 -17.36 5.63 0.20
CA ARG A 165 -18.72 6.14 0.46
C ARG A 165 -18.69 7.58 0.97
N SER A 166 -17.76 7.91 1.86
CA SER A 166 -17.58 9.28 2.33
C SER A 166 -17.20 10.20 1.17
N ILE A 167 -16.32 9.76 0.27
CA ILE A 167 -15.95 10.53 -0.93
C ILE A 167 -17.16 10.75 -1.84
N GLN A 168 -17.96 9.71 -2.10
CA GLN A 168 -19.17 9.81 -2.90
C GLN A 168 -20.17 10.81 -2.31
N VAL A 169 -20.39 10.78 -0.99
CA VAL A 169 -21.27 11.74 -0.30
C VAL A 169 -20.74 13.17 -0.44
N ILE A 170 -19.44 13.39 -0.26
CA ILE A 170 -18.80 14.70 -0.43
C ILE A 170 -18.93 15.20 -1.87
N GLN A 171 -18.73 14.33 -2.87
CA GLN A 171 -18.90 14.66 -4.29
C GLN A 171 -20.34 15.09 -4.61
N ILE A 172 -21.34 14.38 -4.07
CA ILE A 172 -22.75 14.73 -4.24
C ILE A 172 -23.05 16.10 -3.62
N ILE A 173 -22.56 16.36 -2.39
CA ILE A 173 -22.74 17.66 -1.73
C ILE A 173 -22.07 18.78 -2.54
N ALA A 174 -20.84 18.56 -3.01
CA ALA A 174 -20.11 19.53 -3.82
C ALA A 174 -20.85 19.87 -5.12
N LEU A 175 -21.45 18.86 -5.78
CA LEU A 175 -22.26 19.06 -6.97
C LEU A 175 -23.50 19.93 -6.68
N PHE A 176 -24.21 19.69 -5.58
CA PHE A 176 -25.36 20.51 -5.20
C PHE A 176 -24.97 21.96 -4.92
N ILE A 177 -23.86 22.18 -4.20
CA ILE A 177 -23.35 23.54 -3.94
C ILE A 177 -23.02 24.24 -5.26
N LEU A 178 -22.39 23.55 -6.20
CA LEU A 178 -22.03 24.10 -7.50
C LEU A 178 -23.27 24.47 -8.34
N ILE A 179 -24.31 23.63 -8.32
CA ILE A 179 -25.59 23.91 -9.00
C ILE A 179 -26.27 25.14 -8.38
N ILE A 180 -26.35 25.23 -7.05
CA ILE A 180 -26.95 26.38 -6.35
C ILE A 180 -26.19 27.66 -6.69
N ALA A 181 -24.85 27.62 -6.66
CA ALA A 181 -24.01 28.75 -7.03
C ALA A 181 -24.22 29.18 -8.48
N TRP A 182 -24.36 28.22 -9.40
CA TRP A 182 -24.58 28.51 -10.82
C TRP A 182 -25.94 29.16 -11.07
N VAL A 183 -27.02 28.63 -10.49
CA VAL A 183 -28.36 29.23 -10.57
C VAL A 183 -28.36 30.65 -9.99
N ASN A 184 -27.73 30.83 -8.82
CA ASN A 184 -27.62 32.15 -8.21
C ASN A 184 -26.84 33.14 -9.10
N TYR A 185 -25.75 32.69 -9.72
CA TYR A 185 -24.97 33.50 -10.64
C TYR A 185 -25.77 33.93 -11.88
N ILE A 186 -26.56 33.02 -12.47
CA ILE A 186 -27.47 33.35 -13.59
C ILE A 186 -28.49 34.39 -13.15
N ASN A 187 -29.12 34.20 -11.98
CA ASN A 187 -30.12 35.12 -11.45
C ASN A 187 -29.54 36.53 -11.21
N LEU A 188 -28.37 36.63 -10.56
CA LEU A 188 -27.66 37.90 -10.34
C LEU A 188 -27.26 38.59 -11.64
N THR A 189 -26.78 37.82 -12.62
CA THR A 189 -26.38 38.36 -13.94
C THR A 189 -27.59 38.86 -14.71
N THR A 190 -28.71 38.14 -14.64
CA THR A 190 -29.98 38.51 -15.29
C THR A 190 -30.53 39.79 -14.67
N ALA A 191 -30.55 39.91 -13.34
CA ALA A 191 -30.99 41.13 -12.65
C ALA A 191 -30.14 42.36 -13.06
N ARG A 192 -28.81 42.22 -13.07
CA ARG A 192 -27.90 43.30 -13.52
C ARG A 192 -28.08 43.68 -14.99
N ALA A 193 -28.41 42.72 -15.85
CA ALA A 193 -28.66 42.98 -17.27
C ALA A 193 -29.94 43.82 -17.47
N VAL A 194 -30.98 43.55 -16.68
CA VAL A 194 -32.23 44.35 -16.70
C VAL A 194 -31.98 45.80 -16.29
N ASP A 195 -31.14 46.04 -15.28
CA ASP A 195 -30.83 47.41 -14.83
C ASP A 195 -30.08 48.20 -15.91
N ARG A 196 -29.12 47.58 -16.62
CA ARG A 196 -28.44 48.24 -17.76
C ARG A 196 -29.36 48.46 -18.96
N ALA A 197 -30.31 47.57 -19.21
CA ALA A 197 -31.26 47.74 -20.31
C ALA A 197 -32.12 49.00 -20.14
N LYS A 198 -32.50 49.34 -18.90
CA LYS A 198 -33.20 50.60 -18.59
C LYS A 198 -32.31 51.83 -18.80
N GLU A 199 -31.02 51.73 -18.49
CA GLU A 199 -30.06 52.82 -18.65
C GLU A 199 -29.75 53.12 -20.13
N VAL A 200 -29.71 52.09 -20.98
CA VAL A 200 -29.52 52.24 -22.43
C VAL A 200 -30.79 52.77 -23.12
N GLY A 201 -31.99 52.40 -22.66
CA GLY A 201 -33.26 52.91 -23.22
C GLY A 201 -33.60 54.36 -22.85
N LEU A 202 -32.86 54.95 -21.91
CA LEU A 202 -32.99 56.36 -21.49
C LEU A 202 -31.99 57.30 -22.21
N ARG A 203 -31.04 56.75 -22.97
CA ARG A 203 -30.10 57.50 -23.82
C ARG A 203 -30.57 57.51 -25.28
#